data_AF-A0A0P8A2Y9-F1
#
_entry.id   AF-A0A0P8A2Y9-F1
#
_cell.length_a   1.000
_cell.length_b   1.000
_cell.length_c   1.000
_cell.angle_alpha   90.00
_cell.angle_beta   90.00
_cell.angle_gamma   90.00
#
_symmetry.space_group_name_H-M   'P 1'
#
loop_
_entity.id
_entity.type
_entity.pdbx_description
1 polymer ?
#
loop_
_entity_poly.entity_id
_entity_poly.type
_entity_poly.pdbx_seq_one_letter_code
_entity_poly.pdbx_strand_id
1 'polypeptide(L)'
;MAKPQPWSQKDATDNIRGIAAHKSLSLTYTLHAKEQMAERDLIIGDINYVMKHGFVHTDAQPSTRENLYKYRIECRSPNSNNRTVRIVVIPCAGASFRQVGTG
;
A
#
# COMPACT_ATOMS: atom_id res chain seq x y z
N MET A 1 -18.61 0.45 -3.28
CA MET A 1 -18.29 1.22 -2.06
C MET A 1 -17.24 0.46 -1.28
N ALA A 2 -16.20 1.13 -0.77
CA ALA A 2 -15.19 0.45 0.05
C ALA A 2 -15.83 -0.01 1.37
N LYS A 3 -15.54 -1.24 1.80
CA LYS A 3 -16.04 -1.78 3.07
C LYS A 3 -15.50 -0.95 4.25
N PRO A 4 -16.22 -0.84 5.38
CA PRO A 4 -15.66 -0.23 6.58
C PRO A 4 -14.45 -1.02 7.08
N GLN A 5 -13.44 -0.31 7.57
CA GLN A 5 -12.24 -0.92 8.17
C GLN A 5 -12.51 -1.24 9.66
N PRO A 6 -11.82 -2.23 10.25
CA PRO A 6 -10.75 -3.04 9.67
C PRO A 6 -11.25 -4.10 8.67
N TRP A 7 -10.46 -4.34 7.62
CA TRP A 7 -10.74 -5.36 6.62
C TRP A 7 -10.18 -6.72 7.04
N SER A 8 -10.90 -7.79 6.67
CA SER A 8 -10.33 -9.13 6.67
C SER A 8 -9.15 -9.23 5.69
N GLN A 9 -8.31 -10.25 5.81
CA GLN A 9 -7.16 -10.46 4.91
C GLN A 9 -7.58 -10.53 3.43
N LYS A 10 -8.68 -11.24 3.15
CA LYS A 10 -9.28 -11.34 1.81
C LYS A 10 -9.77 -9.96 1.33
N ASP A 11 -10.55 -9.28 2.15
CA ASP A 11 -11.07 -7.95 1.80
C ASP A 11 -9.96 -6.94 1.59
N ALA A 12 -8.90 -6.96 2.40
CA ALA A 12 -7.77 -6.07 2.26
C ALA A 12 -7.04 -6.32 0.93
N THR A 13 -6.83 -7.58 0.57
CA THR A 13 -6.25 -7.96 -0.72
C THR A 13 -7.08 -7.41 -1.87
N ASP A 14 -8.39 -7.65 -1.87
CA ASP A 14 -9.29 -7.25 -2.96
C ASP A 14 -9.38 -5.72 -3.08
N ASN A 15 -9.52 -5.00 -1.95
CA ASN A 15 -9.62 -3.54 -1.94
C ASN A 15 -8.30 -2.87 -2.36
N ILE A 16 -7.14 -3.34 -1.86
CA ILE A 16 -5.83 -2.77 -2.23
C ILE A 16 -5.58 -2.96 -3.73
N ARG A 17 -5.85 -4.16 -4.26
CA ARG A 17 -5.70 -4.43 -5.71
C ARG A 17 -6.67 -3.60 -6.54
N GLY A 18 -7.90 -3.43 -6.09
CA GLY A 18 -8.89 -2.57 -6.75
C GLY A 18 -8.43 -1.12 -6.85
N ILE A 19 -7.84 -0.57 -5.79
CA ILE A 19 -7.22 0.77 -5.80
C ILE A 19 -6.03 0.79 -6.77
N ALA A 20 -5.16 -0.22 -6.71
CA ALA A 20 -3.94 -0.29 -7.51
C ALA A 20 -4.18 -0.45 -9.03
N ALA A 21 -5.31 -1.05 -9.40
CA ALA A 21 -5.72 -1.27 -10.78
C ALA A 21 -6.38 -0.03 -11.41
N HIS A 22 -6.76 0.97 -10.61
CA HIS A 22 -7.46 2.14 -11.12
C HIS A 22 -6.54 3.01 -12.00
N LYS A 23 -7.00 3.37 -13.21
CA LYS A 23 -6.19 4.12 -14.18
C LYS A 23 -5.76 5.51 -13.70
N SER A 24 -6.51 6.09 -12.77
CA SER A 24 -6.19 7.40 -12.18
C SER A 24 -5.30 7.31 -10.93
N LEU A 25 -4.77 6.13 -10.61
CA LEU A 25 -3.84 5.99 -9.49
C LEU A 25 -2.59 6.82 -9.77
N SER A 26 -2.39 7.87 -8.99
CA SER A 26 -1.18 8.66 -8.97
C SER A 26 -0.42 8.38 -7.68
N LEU A 27 0.86 8.05 -7.80
CA LEU A 27 1.72 7.76 -6.66
C LEU A 27 2.68 8.93 -6.42
N THR A 28 2.62 9.48 -5.22
CA THR A 28 3.53 10.54 -4.76
C THR A 28 4.53 9.95 -3.80
N TYR A 29 5.80 10.33 -3.97
CA TYR A 29 6.91 9.82 -3.17
C TYR A 29 7.75 11.00 -2.66
N THR A 30 8.15 10.94 -1.39
CA THR A 30 9.17 11.83 -0.85
C THR A 30 10.54 11.46 -1.41
N LEU A 31 11.50 12.39 -1.38
CA LEU A 31 12.89 12.12 -1.75
C LEU A 31 13.46 10.98 -0.88
N HIS A 32 13.27 11.07 0.43
CA HIS A 32 13.72 10.04 1.38
C HIS A 32 13.18 8.65 1.05
N ALA A 33 11.90 8.53 0.66
CA ALA A 33 11.34 7.25 0.26
C ALA A 33 12.03 6.68 -1.00
N LYS A 34 12.42 7.53 -1.96
CA LYS A 34 13.14 7.11 -3.16
C LYS A 34 14.54 6.63 -2.84
N GLU A 35 15.26 7.34 -1.98
CA GLU A 35 16.61 6.95 -1.52
C GLU A 35 16.56 5.60 -0.79
N GLN A 36 15.62 5.44 0.13
CA GLN A 36 15.41 4.19 0.86
C GLN A 36 15.05 3.01 -0.07
N MET A 37 14.27 3.24 -1.13
CA MET A 37 14.04 2.20 -2.15
C MET A 37 15.33 1.83 -2.89
N ALA A 38 16.10 2.84 -3.32
CA ALA A 38 17.33 2.64 -4.07
C ALA A 38 18.37 1.85 -3.26
N GLU A 39 18.53 2.14 -1.97
CA GLU A 39 19.40 1.40 -1.04
C GLU A 39 19.04 -0.09 -0.92
N ARG A 40 17.81 -0.49 -1.29
CA ARG A 40 17.30 -1.87 -1.22
C ARG A 40 17.20 -2.54 -2.59
N ASP A 41 17.70 -1.89 -3.63
CA ASP A 41 17.52 -2.27 -5.03
C ASP A 41 16.03 -2.44 -5.39
N LEU A 42 15.18 -1.53 -4.92
CA LEU A 42 13.76 -1.48 -5.25
C LEU A 42 13.46 -0.32 -6.19
N ILE A 43 12.62 -0.58 -7.19
CA ILE A 43 12.11 0.45 -8.09
C ILE A 43 10.60 0.65 -7.90
N ILE A 44 10.08 1.77 -8.40
CA ILE A 44 8.63 2.07 -8.39
C ILE A 44 7.82 0.94 -9.06
N GLY A 45 8.41 0.27 -10.05
CA GLY A 45 7.83 -0.92 -10.69
C GLY A 45 7.54 -2.05 -9.69
N ASP A 46 8.41 -2.32 -8.72
CA ASP A 46 8.19 -3.33 -7.67
C ASP A 46 6.97 -2.98 -6.81
N ILE A 47 6.86 -1.71 -6.41
CA ILE A 47 5.72 -1.23 -5.61
C ILE A 47 4.41 -1.44 -6.37
N ASN A 48 4.36 -0.99 -7.61
CA ASN A 48 3.19 -1.14 -8.46
C ASN A 48 2.82 -2.62 -8.65
N TYR A 49 3.82 -3.48 -8.84
CA TYR A 49 3.61 -4.91 -9.01
C TYR A 49 3.03 -5.53 -7.74
N VAL A 50 3.63 -5.27 -6.58
CA VAL A 50 3.16 -5.80 -5.29
C VAL A 50 1.75 -5.31 -4.98
N MET A 51 1.41 -4.05 -5.24
CA MET A 51 0.05 -3.55 -4.98
C MET A 51 -1.01 -4.20 -5.89
N LYS A 52 -0.65 -4.57 -7.13
CA LYS A 52 -1.55 -5.20 -8.10
C LYS A 52 -1.67 -6.73 -7.94
N HIS A 53 -0.60 -7.37 -7.49
CA HIS A 53 -0.48 -8.84 -7.51
C HIS A 53 -0.19 -9.46 -6.14
N GLY A 54 0.05 -8.66 -5.11
CA GLY A 54 0.35 -9.15 -3.76
C GLY A 54 -0.89 -9.57 -2.99
N PHE A 55 -0.66 -10.25 -1.88
CA PHE A 55 -1.70 -10.75 -0.98
C PHE A 55 -1.43 -10.28 0.45
N VAL A 56 -2.49 -10.07 1.21
CA VAL A 56 -2.42 -9.78 2.64
C VAL A 56 -2.61 -11.09 3.41
N HIS A 57 -1.66 -11.43 4.27
CA HIS A 57 -1.67 -12.67 5.06
C HIS A 57 -1.74 -12.42 6.58
N THR A 58 -1.65 -11.16 6.99
CA THR A 58 -1.69 -10.78 8.41
C THR A 58 -2.92 -9.94 8.68
N ASP A 59 -3.42 -10.02 9.91
CA ASP A 59 -4.54 -9.20 10.35
C ASP A 59 -4.22 -7.71 10.31
N ALA A 60 -5.28 -6.91 10.22
CA ALA A 60 -5.21 -5.46 10.23
C ALA A 60 -4.54 -4.96 11.52
N GLN A 61 -3.62 -4.01 11.39
CA GLN A 61 -2.99 -3.37 12.55
C GLN A 61 -3.43 -1.91 12.65
N PRO A 62 -3.74 -1.39 13.85
CA PRO A 62 -4.02 0.04 14.01
C PRO A 62 -2.89 0.92 13.45
N SER A 63 -3.25 2.00 12.77
CA SER A 63 -2.29 3.04 12.37
C SER A 63 -2.12 4.08 13.48
N THR A 64 -1.19 5.02 13.31
CA THR A 64 -1.06 6.17 14.22
C THR A 64 -2.21 7.17 14.06
N ARG A 65 -2.97 7.10 12.98
CA ARG A 65 -4.19 7.87 12.76
C ARG A 65 -5.39 7.02 13.15
N GLU A 66 -6.28 7.60 13.95
CA GLU A 66 -7.55 6.97 14.33
C GLU A 66 -8.36 6.55 13.11
N ASN A 67 -9.08 5.42 13.24
CA ASN A 67 -9.92 4.84 12.21
C ASN A 67 -9.21 4.44 10.90
N LEU A 68 -7.88 4.41 10.90
CA LEU A 68 -7.07 3.89 9.78
C LEU A 68 -6.25 2.69 10.24
N TYR A 69 -6.17 1.70 9.35
CA TYR A 69 -5.47 0.44 9.61
C TYR A 69 -4.35 0.19 8.58
N LYS A 70 -3.27 -0.42 9.06
CA LYS A 70 -2.12 -0.91 8.30
C LYS A 70 -2.36 -2.35 7.87
N TYR A 71 -2.04 -2.63 6.61
CA TYR A 71 -2.06 -3.97 6.04
C TYR A 71 -0.70 -4.26 5.42
N ARG A 72 -0.22 -5.50 5.59
CA ARG A 72 1.02 -5.97 4.96
C ARG A 72 0.65 -6.75 3.71
N ILE A 73 0.93 -6.17 2.56
CA ILE A 73 0.77 -6.83 1.26
C ILE A 73 2.13 -7.29 0.77
N GLU A 74 2.23 -8.53 0.30
CA GLU A 74 3.48 -9.07 -0.21
C GLU A 74 3.30 -9.88 -1.49
N CYS A 75 4.34 -9.88 -2.31
CA CYS A 75 4.41 -10.64 -3.55
C CYS A 75 5.86 -10.96 -3.88
N ARG A 76 6.09 -11.98 -4.70
CA ARG A 76 7.38 -12.13 -5.40
C ARG A 76 7.38 -11.17 -6.59
N SER A 77 8.31 -10.22 -6.58
CA SER A 77 8.43 -9.26 -7.68
C SER A 77 9.40 -9.78 -8.75
N PRO A 78 9.03 -9.73 -10.04
CA PRO A 78 9.94 -10.07 -11.13
C PRO A 78 11.13 -9.11 -11.22
N ASN A 79 10.97 -7.86 -10.77
CA ASN A 79 12.03 -6.84 -10.84
C ASN A 79 12.99 -6.90 -9.65
N SER A 80 12.74 -7.77 -8.67
CA SER A 80 13.55 -7.90 -7.44
C SER A 80 14.30 -9.23 -7.36
N ASN A 81 14.76 -9.80 -8.48
CA ASN A 81 15.45 -11.10 -8.51
C ASN A 81 14.66 -12.22 -7.80
N ASN A 82 13.33 -12.23 -7.99
CA ASN A 82 12.39 -13.17 -7.38
C ASN A 82 12.33 -13.13 -5.82
N ARG A 83 12.84 -12.07 -5.20
CA ARG A 83 12.69 -11.81 -3.76
C ARG A 83 11.23 -11.50 -3.43
N THR A 84 10.80 -11.89 -2.24
CA THR A 84 9.51 -11.46 -1.68
C THR A 84 9.64 -10.01 -1.22
N VAL A 85 8.87 -9.13 -1.85
CA VAL A 85 8.76 -7.72 -1.46
C VAL A 85 7.48 -7.55 -0.66
N ARG A 86 7.60 -6.91 0.51
CA ARG A 86 6.48 -6.62 1.41
C ARG A 86 6.32 -5.12 1.58
N ILE A 87 5.09 -4.65 1.46
CA ILE A 87 4.72 -3.24 1.58
C ILE A 87 3.68 -3.10 2.69
N VAL A 88 3.82 -2.06 3.50
CA VAL A 88 2.79 -1.65 4.47
C VAL A 88 1.92 -0.60 3.82
N VAL A 89 0.63 -0.89 3.68
CA VAL A 89 -0.37 0.00 3.07
C VAL A 89 -1.33 0.49 4.14
N ILE A 90 -1.62 1.80 4.15
CA ILE A 90 -2.65 2.42 4.99
C ILE A 90 -3.70 3.04 4.04
N PRO A 91 -4.76 2.31 3.68
CA PRO A 91 -5.76 2.80 2.74
C PRO A 91 -6.71 3.78 3.44
N CYS A 92 -6.95 4.93 2.80
CA CYS A 92 -7.86 5.98 3.28
C CYS A 92 -9.21 5.92 2.54
N ALA A 93 -9.73 4.72 2.30
CA ALA A 93 -10.93 4.55 1.48
C ALA A 93 -12.17 5.08 2.24
N GLY A 94 -12.56 6.32 1.97
CA GLY A 94 -13.74 6.98 2.55
C GLY A 94 -13.50 7.97 3.69
N ALA A 95 -12.27 8.09 4.21
CA ALA A 95 -11.94 9.18 5.13
C ALA A 95 -11.63 10.44 4.31
N SER A 96 -12.41 11.50 4.49
CA SER A 96 -12.13 12.83 3.96
C SER A 96 -10.72 13.24 4.41
N PHE A 97 -9.79 13.32 3.46
CA PHE A 97 -8.44 13.80 3.73
C PHE A 97 -8.55 15.27 4.14
N ARG A 98 -8.60 15.56 5.44
CA ARG A 98 -8.36 16.92 5.93
C ARG A 98 -6.90 17.22 5.65
N GLN A 99 -6.66 18.05 4.62
CA GLN A 99 -5.40 18.73 4.43
C GLN A 99 -5.10 19.48 5.73
N VAL A 100 -4.13 19.02 6.51
CA VAL A 100 -3.60 19.83 7.61
C VAL A 100 -2.73 20.87 6.91
N GLY A 101 -3.20 22.12 6.92
CA GLY A 101 -2.49 23.24 6.33
C GLY A 101 -1.08 23.33 6.91
N THR A 102 -0.09 23.39 6.03
CA THR A 102 1.26 23.79 6.38
C THR A 102 1.21 25.28 6.71
N GLY A 103 1.49 25.63 7.95
CA GLY A 103 1.84 27.00 8.35
C GLY A 103 3.27 27.34 7.99
#